data_AF-A0A535DWD4-F1
#
_entry.id   AF-A0A535DWD4-F1
#
_cell.length_a   1.000
_cell.length_b   1.000
_cell.length_c   1.000
_cell.angle_alpha   90.00
_cell.angle_beta   90.00
_cell.angle_gamma   90.00
#
_symmetry.space_group_name_H-M   'P 1'
#
loop_
_entity.id
_entity.type
_entity.pdbx_description
1 polymer ?
#
loop_
_entity_poly.entity_id
_entity_poly.type
_entity_poly.pdbx_seq_one_letter_code
_entity_poly.pdbx_strand_id
1 'polypeptide(L)'
;MAFAWCLGQHDANPDRFSLEEGGHFTNLLWMYKWIVERTSEHPGIIRSKLADLIDDMSQRYRDRGFSLRPVRKLELWSSMNMLDREKVPGAVADWLRLRRDSLSDCMACDVDWEAAAHLAMRDLPLARQAAAPLFENRMRCAEVPTLTYGRFLLPLSQAGDDSEAERLAHQIPRRIGTNRDFVQAAGTLVVYLVGHDARQALRAASRYSAWALTGETPLRRLPLMIGLVRAARLAREMGMGADPLGILLAGEPVTSFDAAEARLYRETCNLSDAFDKRNGHKRVGDAVRSHLEGTGTWWWPL
;
A
#
# COMPACT_ATOMS: atom_id res chain seq x y z
N MET A 1 13.32 10.93 -12.30
CA MET A 1 14.33 11.71 -13.04
C MET A 1 14.67 13.03 -12.34
N ALA A 2 13.70 13.81 -11.87
CA ALA A 2 13.98 15.06 -11.14
C ALA A 2 14.80 14.88 -9.85
N PHE A 3 14.44 13.91 -8.98
CA PHE A 3 15.14 13.70 -7.70
C PHE A 3 16.64 13.37 -7.86
N ALA A 4 16.98 12.41 -8.72
CA ALA A 4 18.37 12.04 -8.97
C ALA A 4 19.19 13.20 -9.56
N TRP A 5 18.57 14.04 -10.38
CA TRP A 5 19.21 15.26 -10.87
C TRP A 5 19.48 16.25 -9.73
N CYS A 6 18.51 16.50 -8.84
CA CYS A 6 18.69 17.38 -7.68
C CYS A 6 19.80 16.88 -6.74
N LEU A 7 19.86 15.57 -6.47
CA LEU A 7 20.96 14.96 -5.72
C LEU A 7 22.30 15.18 -6.42
N GLY A 8 22.36 14.96 -7.74
CA GLY A 8 23.57 15.22 -8.52
C GLY A 8 24.02 16.69 -8.49
N GLN A 9 23.08 17.64 -8.47
CA GLN A 9 23.41 19.06 -8.31
C GLN A 9 24.00 19.36 -6.93
N HIS A 10 23.44 18.79 -5.85
CA HIS A 10 24.03 18.87 -4.51
C HIS A 10 25.43 18.27 -4.49
N ASP A 11 25.59 17.05 -4.99
CA ASP A 11 26.87 16.33 -4.96
C ASP A 11 27.96 17.08 -5.73
N ALA A 12 27.61 17.76 -6.83
CA ALA A 12 28.54 18.57 -7.60
C ALA A 12 28.80 19.97 -7.00
N ASN A 13 27.86 20.53 -6.22
CA ASN A 13 27.94 21.89 -5.70
C ASN A 13 27.31 21.98 -4.28
N PRO A 14 27.90 21.33 -3.25
CA PRO A 14 27.27 21.19 -1.94
C PRO A 14 27.07 22.52 -1.20
N ASP A 15 27.92 23.51 -1.45
CA ASP A 15 27.81 24.85 -0.86
C ASP A 15 26.66 25.68 -1.47
N ARG A 16 26.18 25.30 -2.66
CA ARG A 16 25.13 26.03 -3.39
C ARG A 16 23.76 25.42 -3.24
N PHE A 17 23.68 24.10 -3.11
CA PHE A 17 22.42 23.38 -3.00
C PHE A 17 22.48 22.53 -1.74
N SER A 18 21.69 22.84 -0.72
CA SER A 18 21.66 22.05 0.52
C SER A 18 20.74 20.84 0.39
N LEU A 19 21.03 19.75 1.13
CA LEU A 19 20.09 18.61 1.25
C LEU A 19 18.96 18.87 2.25
N GLU A 20 19.16 19.82 3.16
CA GLU A 20 18.32 20.01 4.35
C GLU A 20 17.42 21.25 4.25
N GLU A 21 17.42 21.95 3.12
CA GLU A 21 16.78 23.25 2.99
C GLU A 21 15.25 23.17 2.84
N GLY A 22 14.57 24.06 3.56
CA GLY A 22 13.12 24.26 3.50
C GLY A 22 12.29 23.16 4.17
N GLY A 23 11.08 22.94 3.65
CA GLY A 23 10.12 21.98 4.20
C GLY A 23 10.28 20.57 3.62
N HIS A 24 9.38 19.66 3.99
CA HIS A 24 9.41 18.25 3.54
C HIS A 24 9.46 18.07 2.01
N PHE A 25 8.97 19.04 1.23
CA PHE A 25 8.95 19.01 -0.24
C PHE A 25 10.21 19.58 -0.91
N THR A 26 11.11 20.20 -0.16
CA THR A 26 12.37 20.77 -0.67
C THR A 26 13.59 20.16 0.01
N ASN A 27 13.41 19.57 1.18
CA ASN A 27 14.43 18.80 1.88
C ASN A 27 14.66 17.46 1.17
N LEU A 28 15.80 17.33 0.50
CA LEU A 28 16.14 16.14 -0.29
C LEU A 28 16.33 14.89 0.59
N LEU A 29 16.80 15.04 1.85
CA LEU A 29 16.87 13.91 2.78
C LEU A 29 15.47 13.38 3.11
N TRP A 30 14.51 14.28 3.32
CA TRP A 30 13.12 13.89 3.55
C TRP A 30 12.51 13.21 2.32
N MET A 31 12.68 13.81 1.14
CA MET A 31 12.20 13.26 -0.13
C MET A 31 12.79 11.88 -0.43
N TYR A 32 14.03 11.62 0.02
CA TYR A 32 14.67 10.31 -0.12
C TYR A 32 13.79 9.17 0.41
N LYS A 33 13.12 9.39 1.55
CA LYS A 33 12.18 8.41 2.13
C LYS A 33 11.07 8.04 1.15
N TRP A 34 10.45 9.04 0.54
CA TRP A 34 9.38 8.83 -0.44
C TRP A 34 9.88 8.10 -1.69
N ILE A 35 11.10 8.40 -2.14
CA ILE A 35 11.71 7.71 -3.28
C ILE A 35 11.94 6.24 -2.97
N VAL A 36 12.51 5.91 -1.81
CA VAL A 36 12.73 4.52 -1.37
C VAL A 36 11.40 3.78 -1.21
N GLU A 37 10.42 4.40 -0.54
CA GLU A 37 9.08 3.84 -0.35
C GLU A 37 8.42 3.51 -1.70
N ARG A 38 8.33 4.48 -2.61
CA ARG A 38 7.72 4.29 -3.94
C ARG A 38 8.50 3.29 -4.80
N THR A 39 9.82 3.24 -4.66
CA THR A 39 10.66 2.26 -5.36
C THR A 39 10.33 0.83 -4.93
N SER A 40 10.09 0.62 -3.63
CA SER A 40 9.70 -0.70 -3.13
C SER A 40 8.36 -1.19 -3.69
N GLU A 41 7.48 -0.27 -4.08
CA GLU A 41 6.12 -0.51 -4.58
C GLU A 41 6.01 -0.55 -6.11
N HIS A 42 7.13 -0.51 -6.83
CA HIS A 42 7.17 -0.50 -8.29
C HIS A 42 7.95 -1.70 -8.86
N PRO A 43 7.33 -2.55 -9.71
CA PRO A 43 7.97 -3.77 -10.20
C PRO A 43 9.04 -3.49 -11.28
N GLY A 44 8.98 -2.33 -11.93
CA GLY A 44 9.98 -1.92 -12.93
C GLY A 44 11.34 -1.53 -12.35
N ILE A 45 11.48 -1.41 -11.01
CA ILE A 45 12.76 -1.08 -10.37
C ILE A 45 13.29 -2.33 -9.65
N ILE A 46 14.47 -2.77 -10.09
CA ILE A 46 15.13 -3.99 -9.61
C ILE A 46 15.59 -3.85 -8.15
N ARG A 47 15.71 -4.99 -7.45
CA ARG A 47 16.07 -5.03 -6.02
C ARG A 47 17.43 -4.40 -5.71
N SER A 48 18.44 -4.62 -6.56
CA SER A 48 19.75 -4.01 -6.37
C SER A 48 19.67 -2.49 -6.39
N LYS A 49 18.85 -1.90 -7.26
CA LYS A 49 18.67 -0.45 -7.30
C LYS A 49 17.99 0.11 -6.05
N LEU A 50 17.05 -0.65 -5.46
CA LEU A 50 16.45 -0.31 -4.17
C LEU A 50 17.49 -0.39 -3.04
N ALA A 51 18.34 -1.42 -3.04
CA ALA A 51 19.44 -1.53 -2.07
C ALA A 51 20.42 -0.36 -2.20
N ASP A 52 20.84 0.00 -3.41
CA ASP A 52 21.71 1.16 -3.67
C ASP A 52 21.12 2.46 -3.10
N LEU A 53 19.80 2.67 -3.26
CA LEU A 53 19.10 3.84 -2.73
C LEU A 53 19.05 3.84 -1.19
N ILE A 54 18.81 2.68 -0.58
CA ILE A 54 18.82 2.53 0.90
C ILE A 54 20.22 2.78 1.45
N ASP A 55 21.26 2.28 0.78
CA ASP A 55 22.65 2.46 1.19
C ASP A 55 23.10 3.92 1.06
N ASP A 56 22.79 4.58 -0.05
CA ASP A 56 23.09 6.01 -0.24
C ASP A 56 22.32 6.88 0.77
N MET A 57 21.03 6.60 1.01
CA MET A 57 20.25 7.25 2.06
C MET A 57 20.90 7.06 3.44
N SER A 58 21.31 5.84 3.77
CA SER A 58 21.96 5.49 5.03
C SER A 58 23.26 6.24 5.23
N GLN A 59 24.08 6.35 4.18
CA GLN A 59 25.35 7.06 4.22
C GLN A 59 25.12 8.55 4.45
N ARG A 60 24.23 9.18 3.68
CA ARG A 60 23.91 10.61 3.80
C ARG A 60 23.34 10.97 5.17
N TYR A 61 22.54 10.08 5.77
CA TYR A 61 22.00 10.26 7.11
C TYR A 61 23.11 10.17 8.18
N ARG A 62 23.98 9.14 8.08
CA ARG A 62 25.11 8.96 9.00
C ARG A 62 26.07 10.14 8.98
N ASP A 63 26.44 10.62 7.79
CA ASP A 63 27.40 11.72 7.62
C ASP A 63 26.90 13.05 8.21
N ARG A 64 25.59 13.17 8.43
CA ARG A 64 24.94 14.35 9.00
C ARG A 64 24.44 14.15 10.44
N GLY A 65 24.74 13.00 11.05
CA GLY A 65 24.33 12.70 12.42
C GLY A 65 22.83 12.43 12.61
N PHE A 66 22.11 12.16 11.53
CA PHE A 66 20.71 11.73 11.60
C PHE A 66 20.58 10.28 12.05
N SER A 67 19.46 9.98 12.68
CA SER A 67 19.08 8.63 13.07
C SER A 67 18.82 7.77 11.84
N LEU A 68 19.28 6.52 11.88
CA LEU A 68 18.93 5.51 10.88
C LEU A 68 17.52 4.94 11.09
N ARG A 69 16.74 5.47 12.03
CA ARG A 69 15.36 5.02 12.28
C ARG A 69 14.51 5.00 11.00
N PRO A 70 14.47 6.05 10.15
CA PRO A 70 13.67 6.00 8.93
C PRO A 70 14.19 4.98 7.92
N VAL A 71 15.51 4.76 7.88
CA VAL A 71 16.13 3.74 7.01
C VAL A 71 15.69 2.35 7.43
N ARG A 72 15.84 1.98 8.71
CA ARG A 72 15.40 0.65 9.21
C ARG A 72 13.91 0.42 8.97
N LYS A 73 13.11 1.47 9.11
CA LYS A 73 11.69 1.44 8.79
C LYS A 73 11.43 1.10 7.31
N LEU A 74 12.15 1.75 6.41
CA LEU A 74 11.99 1.55 4.96
C LEU A 74 12.55 0.20 4.48
N GLU A 75 13.59 -0.33 5.12
CA GLU A 75 14.08 -1.69 4.90
C GLU A 75 13.02 -2.74 5.26
N LEU A 76 12.40 -2.56 6.44
CA LEU A 76 11.27 -3.39 6.88
C LEU A 76 10.10 -3.29 5.91
N TRP A 77 9.67 -2.07 5.55
CA TRP A 77 8.58 -1.85 4.59
C TRP A 77 8.88 -2.46 3.22
N SER A 78 10.09 -2.29 2.73
CA SER A 78 10.55 -2.89 1.47
C SER A 78 10.48 -4.42 1.53
N SER A 79 10.88 -5.01 2.65
CA SER A 79 10.82 -6.46 2.87
C SER A 79 9.37 -6.95 2.88
N MET A 80 8.46 -6.23 3.54
CA MET A 80 7.02 -6.54 3.51
C MET A 80 6.43 -6.42 2.10
N ASN A 81 6.78 -5.37 1.36
CA ASN A 81 6.32 -5.13 0.00
C ASN A 81 6.83 -6.19 -0.99
N MET A 82 8.00 -6.75 -0.72
CA MET A 82 8.58 -7.88 -1.46
C MET A 82 8.03 -9.23 -1.03
N LEU A 83 7.27 -9.30 0.06
CA LEU A 83 6.90 -10.54 0.76
C LEU A 83 8.11 -11.36 1.21
N ASP A 84 9.22 -10.71 1.57
CA ASP A 84 10.37 -11.31 2.24
C ASP A 84 10.03 -11.56 3.72
N ARG A 85 9.03 -12.41 3.98
CA ARG A 85 8.46 -12.62 5.33
C ARG A 85 9.51 -13.05 6.34
N GLU A 86 10.54 -13.75 5.89
CA GLU A 86 11.67 -14.16 6.71
C GLU A 86 12.50 -12.99 7.29
N LYS A 87 12.42 -11.79 6.70
CA LYS A 87 13.16 -10.60 7.17
C LYS A 87 12.37 -9.71 8.13
N VAL A 88 11.08 -9.97 8.30
CA VAL A 88 10.18 -9.16 9.15
C VAL A 88 10.38 -9.41 10.66
N PRO A 89 10.58 -10.67 11.12
CA PRO A 89 10.82 -10.94 12.54
C PRO A 89 12.04 -10.17 13.07
N GLY A 90 11.90 -9.53 14.23
CA GLY A 90 12.96 -8.76 14.87
C GLY A 90 13.18 -7.34 14.30
N ALA A 91 12.93 -7.13 13.00
CA ALA A 91 13.13 -5.83 12.34
C ALA A 91 12.26 -4.72 12.93
N VAL A 92 11.03 -5.02 13.40
CA VAL A 92 10.18 -4.05 14.11
C VAL A 92 10.87 -3.56 15.39
N ALA A 93 11.37 -4.47 16.22
CA ALA A 93 12.04 -4.12 17.47
C ALA A 93 13.33 -3.32 17.20
N ASP A 94 14.11 -3.71 16.21
CA ASP A 94 15.34 -3.02 15.83
C ASP A 94 15.08 -1.61 15.31
N TRP A 95 14.05 -1.43 14.49
CA TRP A 95 13.60 -0.11 14.07
C TRP A 95 13.11 0.74 15.26
N LEU A 96 12.23 0.19 16.11
CA LEU A 96 11.61 0.93 17.20
C LEU A 96 12.62 1.35 18.29
N ARG A 97 13.72 0.63 18.48
CA ARG A 97 14.83 0.98 19.39
C ARG A 97 15.60 2.23 18.98
N LEU A 98 15.59 2.58 17.69
CA LEU A 98 16.35 3.74 17.21
C LEU A 98 15.66 5.05 17.59
N ARG A 99 16.46 6.04 17.99
CA ARG A 99 16.01 7.36 18.40
C ARG A 99 15.22 8.05 17.27
N ARG A 100 14.17 8.79 17.63
CA ARG A 100 13.45 9.69 16.72
C ARG A 100 14.17 11.03 16.56
N ASP A 101 14.05 11.62 15.39
CA ASP A 101 14.63 12.91 15.01
C ASP A 101 13.75 13.63 13.99
N SER A 102 14.25 14.73 13.41
CA SER A 102 13.54 15.53 12.41
C SER A 102 13.26 14.81 11.10
N LEU A 103 13.94 13.70 10.79
CA LEU A 103 13.67 12.88 9.60
C LEU A 103 12.70 11.73 9.87
N SER A 104 12.29 11.55 11.13
CA SER A 104 11.26 10.58 11.51
C SER A 104 9.87 11.06 11.09
N ASP A 105 9.04 10.14 10.59
CA ASP A 105 7.64 10.45 10.28
C ASP A 105 6.83 10.72 11.56
N CYS A 106 5.62 11.23 11.42
CA CYS A 106 4.77 11.51 12.58
C CYS A 106 4.48 10.23 13.38
N MET A 107 4.17 10.36 14.67
CA MET A 107 3.95 9.22 15.56
C MET A 107 2.82 8.30 15.08
N ALA A 108 1.75 8.87 14.50
CA ALA A 108 0.64 8.10 13.97
C ALA A 108 1.06 7.18 12.81
N CYS A 109 1.97 7.65 11.93
CA CYS A 109 2.50 6.83 10.84
C CYS A 109 3.41 5.72 11.35
N ASP A 110 4.23 5.97 12.37
CA ASP A 110 5.04 4.91 13.01
C ASP A 110 4.13 3.82 13.62
N VAL A 111 3.06 4.21 14.32
CA VAL A 111 2.09 3.25 14.91
C VAL A 111 1.37 2.43 13.83
N ASP A 112 0.94 3.07 12.75
CA ASP A 112 0.30 2.40 11.61
C ASP A 112 1.23 1.38 10.94
N TRP A 113 2.52 1.72 10.79
CA TRP A 113 3.53 0.84 10.19
C TRP A 113 3.90 -0.33 11.10
N GLU A 114 4.00 -0.12 12.41
CA GLU A 114 4.18 -1.20 13.38
C GLU A 114 3.02 -2.20 13.32
N ALA A 115 1.78 -1.70 13.33
CA ALA A 115 0.60 -2.53 13.20
C ALA A 115 0.57 -3.30 11.86
N ALA A 116 0.94 -2.65 10.75
CA ALA A 116 1.06 -3.31 9.45
C ALA A 116 2.11 -4.45 9.45
N ALA A 117 3.23 -4.27 10.15
CA ALA A 117 4.24 -5.32 10.30
C ALA A 117 3.74 -6.52 11.09
N HIS A 118 2.95 -6.30 12.15
CA HIS A 118 2.30 -7.39 12.88
C HIS A 118 1.24 -8.11 12.02
N LEU A 119 0.47 -7.39 11.19
CA LEU A 119 -0.43 -8.01 10.21
C LEU A 119 0.34 -8.85 9.19
N ALA A 120 1.52 -8.39 8.72
CA ALA A 120 2.37 -9.14 7.79
C ALA A 120 2.85 -10.48 8.37
N MET A 121 3.07 -10.51 9.69
CA MET A 121 3.43 -11.70 10.47
C MET A 121 2.23 -12.56 10.86
N ARG A 122 1.01 -12.15 10.47
CA ARG A 122 -0.27 -12.80 10.85
C ARG A 122 -0.58 -12.76 12.35
N ASP A 123 -0.05 -11.76 13.03
CA ASP A 123 -0.27 -11.54 14.47
C ASP A 123 -1.32 -10.43 14.66
N LEU A 124 -2.59 -10.77 14.44
CA LEU A 124 -3.70 -9.84 14.63
C LEU A 124 -3.80 -9.28 16.05
N PRO A 125 -3.63 -10.07 17.13
CA PRO A 125 -3.63 -9.54 18.50
C PRO A 125 -2.60 -8.43 18.71
N LEU A 126 -1.35 -8.66 18.30
CA LEU A 126 -0.29 -7.67 18.47
C LEU A 126 -0.48 -6.47 17.53
N ALA A 127 -1.00 -6.68 16.33
CA ALA A 127 -1.38 -5.60 15.43
C ALA A 127 -2.46 -4.69 16.05
N ARG A 128 -3.51 -5.27 16.66
CA ARG A 128 -4.56 -4.50 17.35
C ARG A 128 -3.99 -3.73 18.54
N GLN A 129 -3.11 -4.34 19.32
CA GLN A 129 -2.45 -3.68 20.44
C GLN A 129 -1.65 -2.47 19.96
N ALA A 130 -0.83 -2.63 18.93
CA ALA A 130 -0.07 -1.54 18.33
C ALA A 130 -1.00 -0.43 17.82
N ALA A 131 -2.04 -0.78 17.04
CA ALA A 131 -2.96 0.17 16.43
C ALA A 131 -3.96 0.84 17.40
N ALA A 132 -4.09 0.36 18.64
CA ALA A 132 -5.10 0.83 19.59
C ALA A 132 -5.20 2.38 19.70
N PRO A 133 -4.10 3.16 19.79
CA PRO A 133 -4.19 4.61 19.86
C PRO A 133 -4.85 5.27 18.64
N LEU A 134 -4.77 4.63 17.46
CA LEU A 134 -5.38 5.12 16.22
C LEU A 134 -6.89 4.88 16.21
N PHE A 135 -7.31 3.69 16.67
CA PHE A 135 -8.72 3.32 16.79
C PHE A 135 -9.43 4.10 17.90
N GLU A 136 -8.71 4.45 18.95
CA GLU A 136 -9.18 5.30 20.06
C GLU A 136 -9.17 6.80 19.70
N ASN A 137 -8.83 7.18 18.46
CA ASN A 137 -8.69 8.55 17.98
C ASN A 137 -7.75 9.43 18.82
N ARG A 138 -6.74 8.83 19.48
CA ARG A 138 -5.74 9.56 20.29
C ARG A 138 -4.62 10.17 19.46
N MET A 139 -4.60 9.94 18.15
CA MET A 139 -3.59 10.46 17.23
C MET A 139 -4.24 11.02 15.96
N ARG A 140 -3.58 11.99 15.33
CA ARG A 140 -4.04 12.64 14.09
C ARG A 140 -2.93 12.66 13.05
N CYS A 141 -3.29 12.34 11.81
CA CYS A 141 -2.44 12.43 10.63
C CYS A 141 -3.35 12.66 9.41
N ALA A 142 -2.78 13.15 8.30
CA ALA A 142 -3.50 13.31 7.05
C ALA A 142 -3.92 11.95 6.43
N GLU A 143 -3.12 10.90 6.63
CA GLU A 143 -3.34 9.59 6.01
C GLU A 143 -3.85 8.52 6.99
N VAL A 144 -3.44 8.62 8.25
CA VAL A 144 -3.82 7.72 9.34
C VAL A 144 -4.97 8.35 10.13
N PRO A 145 -6.10 7.65 10.37
CA PRO A 145 -6.25 6.19 10.36
C PRO A 145 -6.83 5.57 9.07
N THR A 146 -6.96 6.31 7.96
CA THR A 146 -7.56 5.79 6.72
C THR A 146 -6.80 4.58 6.19
N LEU A 147 -5.46 4.66 6.14
CA LEU A 147 -4.61 3.53 5.75
C LEU A 147 -4.74 2.34 6.72
N THR A 148 -4.72 2.62 8.04
CA THR A 148 -4.89 1.60 9.09
C THR A 148 -6.21 0.85 8.93
N TYR A 149 -7.32 1.56 8.72
CA TYR A 149 -8.63 0.94 8.52
C TYR A 149 -8.66 0.06 7.27
N GLY A 150 -8.04 0.52 6.18
CA GLY A 150 -7.88 -0.28 4.97
C GLY A 150 -7.04 -1.55 5.16
N ARG A 151 -6.05 -1.53 6.07
CA ARG A 151 -5.25 -2.72 6.37
C ARG A 151 -5.96 -3.71 7.30
N PHE A 152 -6.77 -3.21 8.24
CA PHE A 152 -7.43 -4.05 9.25
C PHE A 152 -8.75 -4.66 8.80
N LEU A 153 -9.46 -4.06 7.83
CA LEU A 153 -10.81 -4.48 7.44
C LEU A 153 -10.90 -5.98 7.11
N LEU A 154 -10.04 -6.49 6.21
CA LEU A 154 -10.09 -7.91 5.83
C LEU A 154 -9.55 -8.85 6.91
N PRO A 155 -8.40 -8.57 7.59
CA PRO A 155 -7.98 -9.37 8.74
C PRO A 155 -9.03 -9.51 9.85
N LEU A 156 -9.74 -8.43 10.20
CA LEU A 156 -10.80 -8.46 11.21
C LEU A 156 -11.99 -9.29 10.76
N SER A 157 -12.45 -9.10 9.52
CA SER A 157 -13.52 -9.91 8.92
C SER A 157 -13.14 -11.41 8.91
N GLN A 158 -11.90 -11.75 8.56
CA GLN A 158 -11.44 -13.14 8.56
C GLN A 158 -11.31 -13.75 9.96
N ALA A 159 -11.07 -12.92 10.97
CA ALA A 159 -11.05 -13.34 12.37
C ALA A 159 -12.45 -13.42 13.00
N GLY A 160 -13.51 -13.08 12.26
CA GLY A 160 -14.90 -13.07 12.74
C GLY A 160 -15.25 -11.86 13.62
N ASP A 161 -14.45 -10.79 13.60
CA ASP A 161 -14.78 -9.52 14.28
C ASP A 161 -15.68 -8.66 13.37
N ASP A 162 -16.88 -9.18 13.09
CA ASP A 162 -17.80 -8.64 12.08
C ASP A 162 -18.26 -7.22 12.41
N SER A 163 -18.53 -6.94 13.68
CA SER A 163 -18.95 -5.63 14.16
C SER A 163 -17.91 -4.55 13.84
N GLU A 164 -16.63 -4.82 14.13
CA GLU A 164 -15.57 -3.88 13.86
C GLU A 164 -15.28 -3.77 12.35
N ALA A 165 -15.30 -4.89 11.62
CA ALA A 165 -15.15 -4.88 10.17
C ALA A 165 -16.26 -4.06 9.48
N GLU A 166 -17.52 -4.22 9.87
CA GLU A 166 -18.65 -3.44 9.37
C GLU A 166 -18.48 -1.94 9.68
N ARG A 167 -18.07 -1.62 10.92
CA ARG A 167 -17.76 -0.24 11.33
C ARG A 167 -16.68 0.37 10.43
N LEU A 168 -15.61 -0.36 10.13
CA LEU A 168 -14.55 0.10 9.23
C LEU A 168 -15.06 0.28 7.80
N ALA A 169 -15.80 -0.69 7.26
CA ALA A 169 -16.36 -0.64 5.92
C ALA A 169 -17.27 0.58 5.71
N HIS A 170 -18.04 0.97 6.73
CA HIS A 170 -18.85 2.19 6.69
C HIS A 170 -18.02 3.49 6.75
N GLN A 171 -16.90 3.50 7.47
CA GLN A 171 -16.07 4.71 7.64
C GLN A 171 -15.13 4.98 6.47
N ILE A 172 -14.58 3.94 5.85
CA ILE A 172 -13.57 4.03 4.78
C ILE A 172 -14.01 4.95 3.62
N PRO A 173 -15.20 4.81 3.01
CA PRO A 173 -15.62 5.64 1.87
C PRO A 173 -15.59 7.15 2.13
N ARG A 174 -15.96 7.56 3.36
CA ARG A 174 -15.97 8.96 3.77
C ARG A 174 -14.55 9.50 3.97
N ARG A 175 -13.66 8.67 4.51
CA ARG A 175 -12.25 9.02 4.76
C ARG A 175 -11.41 9.06 3.49
N ILE A 176 -11.69 8.18 2.53
CA ILE A 176 -11.03 8.17 1.22
C ILE A 176 -11.38 9.43 0.41
N GLY A 177 -12.66 9.81 0.39
CA GLY A 177 -13.14 10.89 -0.48
C GLY A 177 -12.84 10.59 -1.96
N THR A 178 -12.00 11.43 -2.57
CA THR A 178 -11.48 11.29 -3.93
C THR A 178 -9.96 11.12 -3.98
N ASN A 179 -9.30 10.99 -2.83
CA ASN A 179 -7.84 10.89 -2.78
C ASN A 179 -7.38 9.47 -3.21
N ARG A 180 -6.68 9.41 -4.34
CA ARG A 180 -6.17 8.18 -4.95
C ARG A 180 -5.02 7.54 -4.18
N ASP A 181 -4.39 8.26 -3.25
CA ASP A 181 -3.37 7.67 -2.37
C ASP A 181 -3.94 6.54 -1.49
N PHE A 182 -5.26 6.52 -1.29
CA PHE A 182 -5.97 5.46 -0.54
C PHE A 182 -6.52 4.33 -1.44
N VAL A 183 -5.97 4.12 -2.64
CA VAL A 183 -6.43 3.07 -3.57
C VAL A 183 -6.43 1.67 -2.95
N GLN A 184 -5.48 1.38 -2.05
CA GLN A 184 -5.46 0.14 -1.28
C GLN A 184 -6.73 -0.02 -0.43
N ALA A 185 -7.06 0.99 0.38
CA ALA A 185 -8.23 0.95 1.26
C ALA A 185 -9.55 0.85 0.44
N ALA A 186 -9.62 1.50 -0.72
CA ALA A 186 -10.73 1.34 -1.66
C ALA A 186 -10.83 -0.10 -2.16
N GLY A 187 -9.70 -0.70 -2.51
CA GLY A 187 -9.64 -2.09 -2.98
C GLY A 187 -10.04 -3.10 -1.91
N THR A 188 -9.49 -2.99 -0.71
CA THR A 188 -9.87 -3.78 0.46
C THR A 188 -11.37 -3.70 0.73
N LEU A 189 -11.96 -2.50 0.66
CA LEU A 189 -13.40 -2.31 0.82
C LEU A 189 -14.19 -3.07 -0.24
N VAL A 190 -13.82 -2.96 -1.52
CA VAL A 190 -14.51 -3.69 -2.60
C VAL A 190 -14.44 -5.20 -2.36
N VAL A 191 -13.26 -5.71 -2.01
CA VAL A 191 -13.05 -7.13 -1.69
C VAL A 191 -13.93 -7.59 -0.52
N TYR A 192 -14.02 -6.78 0.56
CA TYR A 192 -14.87 -7.07 1.69
C TYR A 192 -16.34 -7.12 1.27
N LEU A 193 -16.82 -6.08 0.60
CA LEU A 193 -18.24 -5.95 0.22
C LEU A 193 -18.72 -7.08 -0.70
N VAL A 194 -17.87 -7.62 -1.58
CA VAL A 194 -18.24 -8.76 -2.44
C VAL A 194 -18.80 -9.94 -1.63
N GLY A 195 -18.28 -10.17 -0.42
CA GLY A 195 -18.74 -11.25 0.47
C GLY A 195 -19.84 -10.87 1.47
N HIS A 196 -20.20 -9.60 1.59
CA HIS A 196 -21.03 -9.10 2.70
C HIS A 196 -22.23 -8.25 2.24
N ASP A 197 -22.09 -7.45 1.18
CA ASP A 197 -23.17 -6.65 0.61
C ASP A 197 -22.96 -6.47 -0.90
N ALA A 198 -23.62 -7.31 -1.68
CA ALA A 198 -23.44 -7.37 -3.12
C ALA A 198 -23.79 -6.05 -3.82
N ARG A 199 -24.83 -5.35 -3.38
CA ARG A 199 -25.24 -4.08 -4.01
C ARG A 199 -24.24 -2.97 -3.70
N GLN A 200 -23.73 -2.91 -2.47
CA GLN A 200 -22.66 -1.98 -2.13
C GLN A 200 -21.36 -2.32 -2.85
N ALA A 201 -21.05 -3.60 -3.04
CA ALA A 201 -19.88 -4.05 -3.78
C ALA A 201 -19.87 -3.49 -5.22
N LEU A 202 -20.98 -3.65 -5.96
CA LEU A 202 -21.07 -3.13 -7.33
C LEU A 202 -20.95 -1.60 -7.37
N ARG A 203 -21.60 -0.89 -6.43
CA ARG A 203 -21.48 0.58 -6.34
C ARG A 203 -20.04 1.04 -6.04
N ALA A 204 -19.37 0.38 -5.10
CA ALA A 204 -17.98 0.69 -4.75
C ALA A 204 -17.03 0.36 -5.91
N ALA A 205 -17.24 -0.79 -6.58
CA ALA A 205 -16.48 -1.17 -7.77
C ALA A 205 -16.61 -0.10 -8.86
N SER A 206 -17.83 0.36 -9.16
CA SER A 206 -18.03 1.41 -10.16
C SER A 206 -17.36 2.72 -9.78
N ARG A 207 -17.48 3.14 -8.51
CA ARG A 207 -16.88 4.37 -7.98
C ARG A 207 -15.35 4.42 -8.12
N TYR A 208 -14.68 3.29 -7.91
CA TYR A 208 -13.21 3.23 -7.88
C TYR A 208 -12.57 2.61 -9.13
N SER A 209 -13.37 2.20 -10.12
CA SER A 209 -12.90 1.53 -11.36
C SER A 209 -11.73 2.25 -12.06
N ALA A 210 -11.80 3.58 -12.18
CA ALA A 210 -10.77 4.41 -12.80
C ALA A 210 -9.43 4.48 -12.05
N TRP A 211 -9.34 3.87 -10.86
CA TRP A 211 -8.13 3.83 -10.04
C TRP A 211 -7.33 2.55 -10.22
N ALA A 212 -7.90 1.52 -10.85
CA ALA A 212 -7.33 0.19 -10.90
C ALA A 212 -6.11 0.08 -11.81
N LEU A 213 -6.16 0.71 -13.00
CA LEU A 213 -5.15 0.51 -14.05
C LEU A 213 -4.14 1.67 -14.16
N THR A 214 -4.25 2.71 -13.33
CA THR A 214 -3.36 3.89 -13.34
C THR A 214 -2.94 4.31 -11.95
N GLY A 215 -1.68 4.75 -11.80
CA GLY A 215 -1.16 5.29 -10.55
C GLY A 215 0.32 4.98 -10.34
N GLU A 216 0.96 5.79 -9.50
CA GLU A 216 2.41 5.74 -9.23
C GLU A 216 2.82 4.59 -8.28
N THR A 217 1.86 3.93 -7.65
CA THR A 217 2.08 2.83 -6.68
C THR A 217 1.38 1.56 -7.15
N PRO A 218 1.94 0.84 -8.16
CA PRO A 218 1.33 -0.37 -8.70
C PRO A 218 0.96 -1.42 -7.65
N LEU A 219 1.82 -1.63 -6.65
CA LEU A 219 1.59 -2.62 -5.61
C LEU A 219 0.27 -2.38 -4.83
N ARG A 220 0.01 -1.12 -4.46
CA ARG A 220 -1.20 -0.71 -3.71
C ARG A 220 -2.49 -0.86 -4.51
N ARG A 221 -2.41 -1.03 -5.84
CA ARG A 221 -3.58 -1.21 -6.71
C ARG A 221 -4.08 -2.65 -6.76
N LEU A 222 -3.24 -3.64 -6.41
CA LEU A 222 -3.61 -5.06 -6.49
C LEU A 222 -4.91 -5.40 -5.75
N PRO A 223 -5.16 -4.94 -4.50
CA PRO A 223 -6.43 -5.22 -3.81
C PRO A 223 -7.65 -4.72 -4.59
N LEU A 224 -7.54 -3.54 -5.22
CA LEU A 224 -8.63 -3.00 -6.02
C LEU A 224 -8.83 -3.79 -7.31
N MET A 225 -7.75 -4.14 -8.01
CA MET A 225 -7.84 -4.93 -9.23
C MET A 225 -8.48 -6.31 -8.95
N ILE A 226 -8.08 -6.98 -7.86
CA ILE A 226 -8.72 -8.21 -7.37
C ILE A 226 -10.20 -7.97 -7.06
N GLY A 227 -10.51 -6.92 -6.29
CA GLY A 227 -11.87 -6.56 -5.91
C GLY A 227 -12.78 -6.34 -7.13
N LEU A 228 -12.29 -5.67 -8.17
CA LEU A 228 -13.05 -5.42 -9.40
C LEU A 228 -13.31 -6.69 -10.20
N VAL A 229 -12.34 -7.61 -10.32
CA VAL A 229 -12.57 -8.91 -10.96
C VAL A 229 -13.65 -9.69 -10.22
N ARG A 230 -13.57 -9.74 -8.88
CA ARG A 230 -14.55 -10.43 -8.06
C ARG A 230 -15.94 -9.77 -8.13
N ALA A 231 -15.99 -8.44 -8.13
CA ALA A 231 -17.24 -7.69 -8.31
C ALA A 231 -17.86 -7.93 -9.70
N ALA A 232 -17.05 -8.07 -10.75
CA ALA A 232 -17.55 -8.41 -12.08
C ALA A 232 -18.15 -9.82 -12.14
N ARG A 233 -17.52 -10.80 -11.47
CA ARG A 233 -18.08 -12.16 -11.34
C ARG A 233 -19.39 -12.16 -10.56
N LEU A 234 -19.43 -11.44 -9.44
CA LEU A 234 -20.64 -11.24 -8.66
C LEU A 234 -21.76 -10.58 -9.48
N ALA A 235 -21.45 -9.54 -10.26
CA ALA A 235 -22.42 -8.89 -11.14
C ALA A 235 -23.02 -9.88 -12.14
N ARG A 236 -22.19 -10.72 -12.76
CA ARG A 236 -22.63 -11.77 -13.69
C ARG A 236 -23.56 -12.77 -13.01
N GLU A 237 -23.20 -13.26 -11.82
CA GLU A 237 -24.02 -14.19 -11.02
C GLU A 237 -25.39 -13.58 -10.67
N MET A 238 -25.45 -12.27 -10.46
CA MET A 238 -26.68 -11.52 -10.19
C MET A 238 -27.47 -11.14 -11.46
N GLY A 239 -27.00 -11.51 -12.66
CA GLY A 239 -27.62 -11.09 -13.93
C GLY A 239 -27.40 -9.62 -14.28
N MET A 240 -26.47 -8.95 -13.59
CA MET A 240 -26.10 -7.53 -13.74
C MET A 240 -24.78 -7.35 -14.50
N GLY A 241 -24.28 -8.39 -15.18
CA GLY A 241 -23.00 -8.34 -15.90
C GLY A 241 -22.94 -7.29 -17.02
N ALA A 242 -24.09 -6.98 -17.63
CA ALA A 242 -24.21 -5.92 -18.64
C ALA A 242 -24.24 -4.50 -18.05
N ASP A 243 -24.42 -4.36 -16.73
CA ASP A 243 -24.51 -3.05 -16.09
C ASP A 243 -23.17 -2.30 -16.17
N PRO A 244 -23.20 -0.95 -16.18
CA PRO A 244 -21.98 -0.15 -16.23
C PRO A 244 -21.08 -0.36 -15.01
N LEU A 245 -19.85 -0.83 -15.25
CA LEU A 245 -18.79 -0.73 -14.26
C LEU A 245 -18.28 0.71 -14.21
N GLY A 246 -17.87 1.28 -15.35
CA GLY A 246 -17.28 2.62 -15.39
C GLY A 246 -16.14 2.71 -16.39
N ILE A 247 -15.27 3.70 -16.21
CA ILE A 247 -14.09 3.92 -17.05
C ILE A 247 -12.87 3.31 -16.37
N LEU A 248 -12.08 2.51 -17.09
CA LEU A 248 -10.85 1.91 -16.54
C LEU A 248 -9.62 2.79 -16.78
N LEU A 249 -9.48 3.38 -17.96
CA LEU A 249 -8.44 4.35 -18.31
C LEU A 249 -9.04 5.65 -18.85
N ALA A 250 -8.41 6.78 -18.53
CA ALA A 250 -8.85 8.07 -19.04
C ALA A 250 -8.87 8.08 -20.58
N GLY A 251 -9.99 8.53 -21.16
CA GLY A 251 -10.22 8.56 -22.61
C GLY A 251 -10.84 7.29 -23.20
N GLU A 252 -10.99 6.21 -22.42
CA GLU A 252 -11.75 5.03 -22.85
C GLU A 252 -13.26 5.20 -22.61
N PRO A 253 -14.12 4.53 -23.40
CA PRO A 253 -15.56 4.50 -23.12
C PRO A 253 -15.87 3.76 -21.82
N VAL A 254 -17.07 3.99 -21.28
CA VAL A 254 -17.59 3.21 -20.15
C VAL A 254 -17.71 1.74 -20.55
N THR A 255 -17.14 0.84 -19.73
CA THR A 255 -17.26 -0.61 -19.87
C THR A 255 -18.30 -1.17 -18.90
N SER A 256 -18.91 -2.31 -19.25
CA SER A 256 -19.71 -3.11 -18.33
C SER A 256 -18.83 -3.99 -17.44
N PHE A 257 -19.43 -4.58 -16.40
CA PHE A 257 -18.76 -5.59 -15.57
C PHE A 257 -18.26 -6.78 -16.40
N ASP A 258 -19.10 -7.33 -17.28
CA ASP A 258 -18.75 -8.49 -18.10
C ASP A 258 -17.63 -8.21 -19.10
N ALA A 259 -17.66 -7.05 -19.75
CA ALA A 259 -16.64 -6.66 -20.73
C ALA A 259 -15.29 -6.34 -20.07
N ALA A 260 -15.31 -5.89 -18.81
CA ALA A 260 -14.10 -5.52 -18.07
C ALA A 260 -13.35 -6.72 -17.47
N GLU A 261 -14.05 -7.80 -17.12
CA GLU A 261 -13.52 -8.90 -16.29
C GLU A 261 -12.22 -9.49 -16.85
N ALA A 262 -12.22 -9.92 -18.12
CA ALA A 262 -11.07 -10.59 -18.72
C ALA A 262 -9.83 -9.68 -18.80
N ARG A 263 -10.03 -8.38 -19.05
CA ARG A 263 -8.94 -7.39 -19.05
C ARG A 263 -8.41 -7.19 -17.64
N LEU A 264 -9.29 -6.93 -16.67
CA LEU A 264 -8.90 -6.72 -15.28
C LEU A 264 -8.14 -7.93 -14.74
N TYR A 265 -8.62 -9.16 -15.00
CA TYR A 265 -7.94 -10.39 -14.60
C TYR A 265 -6.53 -10.45 -15.19
N ARG A 266 -6.40 -10.26 -16.52
CA ARG A 266 -5.10 -10.29 -17.20
C ARG A 266 -4.15 -9.22 -16.67
N GLU A 267 -4.59 -7.98 -16.52
CA GLU A 267 -3.74 -6.91 -15.99
C GLU A 267 -3.32 -7.17 -14.53
N THR A 268 -4.18 -7.78 -13.72
CA THR A 268 -3.86 -8.17 -12.34
C THR A 268 -2.75 -9.22 -12.31
N CYS A 269 -2.86 -10.25 -13.15
CA CYS A 269 -1.84 -11.29 -13.29
C CYS A 269 -0.53 -10.75 -13.87
N ASN A 270 -0.59 -9.91 -14.92
CA ASN A 270 0.60 -9.28 -15.49
C ASN A 270 1.37 -8.46 -14.45
N LEU A 271 0.64 -7.72 -13.62
CA LEU A 271 1.26 -6.90 -12.58
C LEU A 271 1.91 -7.76 -11.48
N SER A 272 1.24 -8.82 -11.04
CA SER A 272 1.79 -9.73 -10.02
C SER A 272 3.00 -10.49 -10.55
N ASP A 273 2.97 -10.96 -11.81
CA ASP A 273 4.09 -11.61 -12.47
C ASP A 273 5.30 -10.66 -12.62
N ALA A 274 5.06 -9.37 -12.87
CA ALA A 274 6.12 -8.36 -12.91
C ALA A 274 6.79 -8.20 -11.54
N PHE A 275 6.02 -8.22 -10.45
CA PHE A 275 6.58 -8.23 -9.09
C PHE A 275 7.33 -9.52 -8.80
N ASP A 276 6.80 -10.69 -9.17
CA ASP A 276 7.47 -11.97 -8.97
C ASP A 276 8.82 -12.03 -9.69
N LYS A 277 8.86 -11.55 -10.95
CA LYS A 277 10.09 -11.41 -11.72
C LYS A 277 11.10 -10.49 -11.02
N ARG A 278 10.64 -9.35 -10.49
CA ARG A 278 11.48 -8.40 -9.76
C ARG A 278 11.98 -8.97 -8.42
N ASN A 279 11.15 -9.72 -7.71
CA ASN A 279 11.45 -10.25 -6.39
C ASN A 279 12.28 -11.55 -6.44
N GLY A 280 12.18 -12.31 -7.53
CA GLY A 280 12.89 -13.58 -7.73
C GLY A 280 12.15 -14.79 -7.14
N HIS A 281 10.85 -14.68 -6.89
CA HIS A 281 10.01 -15.75 -6.35
C HIS A 281 8.54 -15.53 -6.75
N LYS A 282 7.67 -16.55 -6.60
CA LYS A 282 6.27 -16.52 -7.06
C LYS A 282 5.21 -16.03 -6.06
N ARG A 283 5.66 -15.53 -4.89
CA ARG A 283 4.79 -15.25 -3.75
C ARG A 283 3.68 -14.22 -4.04
N VAL A 284 3.92 -13.24 -4.91
CA VAL A 284 2.92 -12.21 -5.24
C VAL A 284 1.87 -12.79 -6.19
N GLY A 285 2.30 -13.49 -7.25
CA GLY A 285 1.41 -14.16 -8.17
C GLY A 285 0.56 -15.24 -7.49
N ASP A 286 1.14 -16.03 -6.60
CA ASP A 286 0.41 -17.07 -5.86
C ASP A 286 -0.69 -16.46 -4.98
N ALA A 287 -0.37 -15.40 -4.24
CA ALA A 287 -1.36 -14.71 -3.41
C ALA A 287 -2.47 -14.08 -4.27
N VAL A 288 -2.12 -13.40 -5.36
CA VAL A 288 -3.09 -12.79 -6.28
C VAL A 288 -4.02 -13.86 -6.86
N ARG A 289 -3.50 -15.00 -7.33
CA ARG A 289 -4.32 -16.11 -7.85
C ARG A 289 -5.29 -16.63 -6.80
N SER A 290 -4.80 -16.94 -5.59
CA SER A 290 -5.66 -17.41 -4.49
C SER A 290 -6.73 -16.38 -4.11
N HIS A 291 -6.43 -15.08 -4.13
CA HIS A 291 -7.43 -14.05 -3.86
C HIS A 291 -8.45 -13.87 -4.98
N LEU A 292 -8.06 -14.02 -6.25
CA LEU A 292 -8.98 -14.03 -7.39
C LEU A 292 -9.94 -15.23 -7.34
N GLU A 293 -9.47 -16.37 -6.83
CA GLU A 293 -10.25 -17.61 -6.63
C GLU A 293 -11.09 -17.60 -5.34
N GLY A 294 -10.90 -16.61 -4.46
CA GLY A 294 -11.60 -16.53 -3.18
C GLY A 294 -11.06 -17.49 -2.10
N THR A 295 -9.91 -18.13 -2.32
CA THR A 295 -9.28 -19.08 -1.39
C THR A 295 -8.16 -18.46 -0.55
N GLY A 296 -7.74 -17.23 -0.87
CA GLY A 296 -6.63 -16.54 -0.23
C GLY A 296 -6.94 -15.98 1.17
N THR A 297 -5.91 -15.92 2.03
CA THR A 297 -5.99 -15.27 3.34
C THR A 297 -5.42 -13.85 3.28
N TRP A 298 -6.17 -12.88 3.78
CA TRP A 298 -5.87 -11.44 3.71
C TRP A 298 -4.99 -11.03 4.89
N TRP A 299 -3.76 -11.54 4.88
CA TRP A 299 -2.66 -11.08 5.73
C TRP A 299 -1.65 -10.25 4.94
N TRP A 300 -2.07 -9.83 3.75
CA TRP A 300 -1.30 -9.02 2.83
C TRP A 300 -1.14 -7.63 3.49
N PRO A 301 0.07 -7.22 3.90
CA PRO A 301 0.28 -5.98 4.68
C PRO A 301 0.07 -4.68 3.89
N LEU A 302 -0.49 -4.83 2.69
CA LEU A 302 -0.29 -3.98 1.52
C LEU A 302 -1.60 -3.56 0.89
#